data_AF-A0A538CD57-F1
#
_entry.id   AF-A0A538CD57-F1
#
_cell.length_a   1.000
_cell.length_b   1.000
_cell.length_c   1.000
_cell.angle_alpha   90.00
_cell.angle_beta   90.00
_cell.angle_gamma   90.00
#
_symmetry.space_group_name_H-M   'P 1'
#
loop_
_entity.id
_entity.type
_entity.pdbx_description
1 polymer ?
#
loop_
_entity_poly.entity_id
_entity_poly.type
_entity_poly.pdbx_seq_one_letter_code
_entity_poly.pdbx_strand_id
1 'polypeptide(L)' 'MKVTLLLADFARVAAGKLDVIGGGWSMMNAQGPFGFFVAALFQIPWDQTNEKHKFRLELL' A
#
# COMPACT_ATOMS: atom_id res chain seq x y z
N MET A 1 12.74 9.74 2.72
CA MET A 1 11.41 9.13 2.47
C MET A 1 11.42 7.68 2.93
N LYS A 2 10.44 7.25 3.72
CA LYS A 2 10.20 5.84 4.07
C LYS A 2 8.85 5.42 3.52
N VAL A 3 8.76 4.24 2.93
CA VAL A 3 7.50 3.71 2.39
C VAL A 3 7.20 2.39 3.09
N THR A 4 5.97 2.25 3.56
CA THR A 4 5.43 0.97 4.04
C THR A 4 4.42 0.47 3.01
N LEU A 5 4.60 -0.76 2.53
CA LEU A 5 3.70 -1.45 1.62
C LEU A 5 3.22 -2.74 2.26
N LEU A 6 1.92 -3.01 2.14
CA LEU A 6 1.30 -4.19 2.71
C LEU A 6 0.24 -4.75 1.77
N LEU A 7 0.30 -6.05 1.49
CA LEU A 7 -0.78 -6.77 0.85
C LEU A 7 -1.95 -6.89 1.82
N ALA A 8 -3.17 -6.73 1.33
CA ALA A 8 -4.37 -6.78 2.14
C ALA A 8 -5.57 -7.30 1.32
N ASP A 9 -6.54 -7.84 2.03
CA ASP A 9 -7.83 -8.22 1.43
C ASP A 9 -8.68 -6.98 1.14
N PHE A 10 -8.50 -5.93 1.95
CA PHE A 10 -9.12 -4.64 1.74
C PHE A 10 -8.24 -3.51 2.33
N ALA A 11 -8.12 -2.41 1.58
CA ALA A 11 -7.45 -1.20 2.06
C ALA A 11 -8.23 0.05 1.66
N ARG A 12 -8.34 1.02 2.57
CA ARG A 12 -9.03 2.29 2.33
C ARG A 12 -8.33 3.44 3.03
N VAL A 13 -8.29 4.60 2.36
CA VAL A 13 -7.99 5.88 3.01
C VAL A 13 -9.30 6.61 3.29
N ALA A 14 -9.57 6.90 4.56
CA ALA A 14 -10.76 7.64 4.99
C ALA A 14 -10.43 8.48 6.23
N ALA A 15 -10.91 9.72 6.25
CA ALA A 15 -10.74 10.63 7.39
C ALA A 15 -9.28 10.71 7.93
N GLY A 16 -8.30 10.73 7.01
CA GLY A 16 -6.88 10.82 7.36
C GLY A 16 -6.27 9.54 7.94
N LYS A 17 -6.99 8.41 7.91
CA LYS A 17 -6.51 7.10 8.34
C LYS A 17 -6.39 6.14 7.16
N LEU A 18 -5.43 5.24 7.26
CA LEU A 18 -5.28 4.10 6.36
C LEU A 18 -5.80 2.85 7.07
N ASP A 19 -6.99 2.41 6.68
CA ASP A 19 -7.59 1.17 7.18
C ASP A 19 -7.07 0.00 6.35
N VAL A 20 -6.58 -1.04 7.03
CA VAL A 20 -6.07 -2.27 6.40
C VAL A 20 -6.74 -3.47 7.05
N ILE A 21 -7.46 -4.26 6.25
CA ILE A 21 -8.17 -5.47 6.69
C ILE A 21 -7.55 -6.68 6.00
N GLY A 22 -7.26 -7.72 6.78
CA GLY A 22 -6.58 -8.91 6.25
C GLY A 22 -5.17 -8.60 5.73
N GLY A 23 -4.45 -7.68 6.39
CA GLY A 23 -3.12 -7.25 5.95
C GLY A 23 -2.01 -8.24 6.31
N GLY A 24 -0.95 -8.28 5.50
CA GLY A 24 0.32 -8.93 5.85
C GLY A 24 0.41 -10.42 5.56
N TRP A 25 -0.48 -10.94 4.70
CA TRP A 25 -0.32 -12.29 4.20
C TRP A 25 0.82 -12.39 3.19
N SER A 26 1.47 -13.55 3.18
CA SER A 26 2.56 -13.92 2.27
C SER A 26 2.21 -15.11 1.38
N MET A 27 1.01 -15.66 1.55
CA MET A 27 0.49 -16.79 0.80
C MET A 27 -0.89 -16.44 0.26
N MET A 28 -1.09 -16.75 -1.01
CA MET A 28 -2.36 -16.64 -1.68
C MET A 28 -2.89 -18.06 -1.91
N ASN A 29 -4.10 -18.34 -1.44
CA ASN A 29 -4.77 -19.60 -1.74
C ASN A 29 -5.77 -19.39 -2.89
N ALA A 30 -5.25 -19.20 -4.10
CA ALA A 30 -6.06 -18.97 -5.30
C ALA A 30 -5.73 -19.99 -6.40
N GLN A 31 -6.77 -20.52 -7.06
CA GLN A 31 -6.65 -21.43 -8.20
C GLN A 31 -6.75 -20.70 -9.56
N GLY A 32 -6.73 -19.36 -9.55
CA GLY A 32 -6.91 -18.50 -10.73
C GLY A 32 -6.58 -17.04 -10.40
N PRO A 33 -6.94 -16.07 -11.27
CA PRO A 33 -6.73 -14.65 -11.01
C PRO A 33 -7.30 -14.24 -9.66
N PHE A 34 -6.50 -13.51 -8.88
CA PHE A 34 -6.84 -13.13 -7.51
C PHE A 34 -6.81 -11.62 -7.36
N GLY A 35 -7.92 -11.07 -6.86
CA GLY A 35 -8.00 -9.66 -6.49
C GLY A 35 -7.41 -9.44 -5.11
N PHE A 36 -6.55 -8.43 -4.98
CA PHE A 36 -5.97 -8.01 -3.71
C PHE A 36 -5.81 -6.49 -3.67
N PHE A 37 -5.63 -5.95 -2.48
CA PHE A 37 -5.33 -4.55 -2.26
C PHE A 37 -3.88 -4.37 -1.83
N VAL A 38 -3.30 -3.22 -2.18
CA VAL A 38 -2.01 -2.77 -1.67
C VAL A 38 -2.25 -1.53 -0.82
N ALA A 39 -2.01 -1.65 0.48
CA ALA A 39 -1.98 -0.50 1.37
C ALA A 39 -0.59 0.14 1.30
N ALA A 40 -0.55 1.45 1.03
CA ALA A 40 0.70 2.20 0.91
C ALA A 40 0.70 3.43 1.81
N LEU A 41 1.74 3.57 2.64
CA LEU A 41 1.99 4.74 3.47
C LEU A 41 3.35 5.36 3.13
N PHE A 42 3.32 6.58 2.60
CA PHE A 42 4.50 7.37 2.30
C PHE A 42 4.78 8.33 3.44
N GLN A 43 5.92 8.16 4.09
CA GLN A 43 6.41 9.09 5.11
C GLN A 43 7.40 10.05 4.44
N ILE A 44 6.89 11.24 4.09
CA ILE A 44 7.64 12.31 3.45
C ILE A 44 8.16 13.27 4.53
N PRO A 45 9.48 13.52 4.61
CA PRO A 45 10.04 14.58 5.45
C PRO A 45 9.40 15.94 5.15
N TRP A 46 9.24 16.77 6.19
CA TRP A 46 8.53 18.06 6.07
C TRP A 46 9.16 19.01 5.04
N ASP A 47 10.47 18.97 4.89
CA ASP A 47 11.25 19.75 3.93
C ASP A 47 11.00 19.33 2.46
N GLN A 48 10.40 18.16 2.23
CA GLN A 48 10.21 17.57 0.90
C GLN A 48 8.73 17.49 0.47
N THR A 49 7.80 18.07 1.25
CA THR A 49 6.34 17.94 0.97
C THR A 49 5.90 18.61 -0.32
N ASN A 50 6.66 19.58 -0.82
CA ASN A 50 6.36 20.33 -2.04
C ASN A 50 7.13 19.83 -3.27
N GLU A 51 7.90 18.75 -3.12
CA GLU A 51 8.65 18.15 -4.22
C GLU A 51 7.87 16.99 -4.86
N LYS A 52 8.07 16.81 -6.17
CA LYS A 52 7.44 15.69 -6.89
C LYS A 52 8.26 14.42 -6.67
N HIS A 53 7.72 13.49 -5.88
CA HIS A 53 8.30 12.16 -5.65
C HIS A 53 7.93 11.19 -6.78
N LYS A 54 8.92 10.45 -7.30
CA LYS A 54 8.68 9.38 -8.28
C LYS A 54 8.56 8.04 -7.55
N PHE A 55 7.51 7.29 -7.86
CA PHE A 55 7.26 5.95 -7.32
C PHE A 55 6.69 5.05 -8.43
N ARG A 56 7.12 3.78 -8.46
CA ARG A 56 6.65 2.76 -9.40
C ARG A 56 6.30 1.51 -8.61
N LEU A 57 5.09 0.99 -8.82
CA LEU A 57 4.61 -0.27 -8.26
C LEU A 57 4.25 -1.17 -9.42
N GLU A 58 4.81 -2.38 -9.44
CA GLU A 58 4.60 -3.36 -10.50
C GLU A 58 4.28 -4.71 -9.90
N LEU A 59 3.41 -5.44 -10.57
CA LEU A 59 3.21 -6.86 -10.34
C LEU A 59 4.12 -7.61 -11.33
N LEU A 60 5.00 -8.48 -10.81
CA LEU A 60 5.90 -9.31 -11.60
C LEU A 60 5.23 -10.62 -12.02
#